data_AF-A0A2M8P7G7-F1
#
_entry.id   AF-A0A2M8P7G7-F1
#
_cell.length_a   1.000
_cell.length_b   1.000
_cell.length_c   1.000
_cell.angle_alpha   90.00
_cell.angle_beta   90.00
_cell.angle_gamma   90.00
#
_symmetry.space_group_name_H-M   'P 1'
#
loop_
_entity.id
_entity.type
_entity.pdbx_description
1 polymer ?
#
loop_
_entity_poly.entity_id
_entity_poly.type
_entity_poly.pdbx_seq_one_letter_code
_entity_poly.pdbx_strand_id
1 'polypeptide(L)'
;MDTGWHRAEIVGIIDEAPKIKRFRIKLIDEEVFHFRPGQFVALELPIHEDPKKRLRYYSIASNPDGSNEFELVIVLKDDGLGTSFLFFKCDVG
;
A
#
# COMPACT_ATOMS: atom_id res chain seq x y z
N MET A 1 13.10 -0.97 -14.31
CA MET A 1 12.18 -0.81 -13.17
C MET A 1 11.54 0.54 -13.39
N ASP A 2 10.23 0.56 -13.54
CA ASP A 2 9.55 1.86 -13.53
C ASP A 2 9.71 2.45 -12.13
N THR A 3 10.15 3.70 -12.07
CA THR A 3 10.41 4.44 -10.83
C THR A 3 9.48 5.64 -10.71
N GLY A 4 8.42 5.66 -11.52
CA GLY A 4 7.39 6.69 -11.50
C GLY A 4 6.44 6.58 -10.32
N TRP A 5 5.66 7.64 -10.13
CA TRP A 5 4.48 7.61 -9.28
C TRP A 5 3.32 7.05 -10.09
N HIS A 6 2.68 6.02 -9.55
CA HIS A 6 1.52 5.38 -10.15
C HIS A 6 0.28 5.68 -9.32
N ARG A 7 -0.86 5.82 -10.00
CA ARG A 7 -2.15 5.84 -9.32
C ARG A 7 -2.60 4.41 -9.03
N ALA A 8 -3.20 4.21 -7.88
CA ALA A 8 -3.65 2.90 -7.46
C ALA A 8 -4.95 2.98 -6.66
N GLU A 9 -5.70 1.89 -6.67
CA GLU A 9 -6.95 1.72 -5.93
C GLU A 9 -6.81 0.57 -4.95
N ILE A 10 -7.46 0.69 -3.79
CA ILE A 10 -7.62 -0.44 -2.88
C ILE A 10 -8.77 -1.28 -3.40
N VAL A 11 -8.48 -2.51 -3.83
CA VAL A 11 -9.48 -3.44 -4.37
C VAL A 11 -9.94 -4.48 -3.34
N GLY A 12 -9.32 -4.49 -2.17
CA GLY A 12 -9.73 -5.35 -1.07
C GLY A 12 -9.01 -5.03 0.23
N ILE A 13 -9.71 -5.21 1.35
CA ILE A 13 -9.17 -5.11 2.70
C ILE A 13 -9.60 -6.35 3.48
N ILE A 14 -8.64 -7.02 4.12
CA ILE A 14 -8.88 -8.21 4.94
C ILE A 14 -8.31 -7.95 6.34
N ASP A 15 -9.10 -8.16 7.38
CA ASP A 15 -8.66 -8.15 8.76
C ASP A 15 -7.96 -9.48 9.09
N GLU A 16 -6.63 -9.47 9.11
CA GLU A 16 -5.79 -10.66 9.41
C GLU A 16 -5.74 -10.95 10.91
N ALA A 17 -5.72 -9.88 11.72
CA ALA A 17 -5.71 -9.92 13.18
C ALA A 17 -6.16 -8.56 13.74
N PRO A 18 -6.42 -8.41 15.06
CA PRO A 18 -6.98 -7.16 15.63
C PRO A 18 -6.21 -5.86 15.30
N LYS A 19 -4.91 -5.95 15.01
CA LYS A 19 -4.07 -4.82 14.60
C LYS A 19 -3.35 -5.06 13.27
N ILE A 20 -3.80 -6.00 12.45
CA ILE A 20 -3.15 -6.35 11.19
C ILE A 20 -4.22 -6.40 10.09
N LYS A 21 -4.02 -5.60 9.04
CA LYS A 21 -4.86 -5.61 7.84
C LYS A 21 -4.02 -5.92 6.62
N ARG A 22 -4.56 -6.73 5.73
CA ARG A 22 -4.04 -6.91 4.37
C ARG A 22 -4.81 -6.00 3.43
N PHE A 23 -4.08 -5.22 2.66
CA PHE A 23 -4.60 -4.36 1.59
C PHE A 23 -4.20 -4.96 0.25
N ARG A 24 -5.18 -5.21 -0.61
CA ARG A 24 -4.97 -5.50 -2.03
C ARG A 24 -5.03 -4.20 -2.81
N ILE A 25 -3.96 -3.89 -3.52
CA ILE A 25 -3.80 -2.65 -4.27
C ILE A 25 -3.65 -3.00 -5.74
N LYS A 26 -4.35 -2.26 -6.60
CA LYS A 26 -4.29 -2.39 -8.05
C LYS A 26 -3.80 -1.10 -8.67
N LEU A 27 -2.78 -1.16 -9.52
CA LEU A 27 -2.37 0.00 -10.32
C LEU A 27 -3.40 0.24 -11.43
N ILE A 28 -3.83 1.50 -11.61
CA ILE A 28 -4.86 1.85 -12.61
C ILE A 28 -4.27 2.31 -13.95
N ASP A 29 -2.97 2.60 -13.96
CA ASP A 29 -2.23 3.11 -15.11
C ASP A 29 -1.30 2.08 -15.75
N GLU A 30 -1.20 0.89 -15.15
CA GLU A 30 -0.33 -0.20 -15.62
C GLU A 30 -1.11 -1.49 -15.81
N GLU A 31 -0.79 -2.28 -16.83
CA GLU A 31 -1.35 -3.62 -17.03
C GLU A 31 -0.65 -4.68 -16.18
N VAL A 32 0.65 -4.49 -15.91
CA VAL A 32 1.48 -5.43 -15.16
C VAL A 32 2.43 -4.68 -14.22
N PHE A 33 2.45 -5.07 -12.95
CA PHE A 33 3.38 -4.52 -11.96
C PHE A 33 4.57 -5.45 -11.75
N HIS A 34 5.72 -5.07 -12.31
CA HIS A 34 6.94 -5.87 -12.21
C HIS A 34 7.75 -5.57 -10.94
N PHE A 35 7.84 -6.55 -10.04
CA PHE A 35 8.68 -6.49 -8.85
C PHE A 35 9.35 -7.84 -8.54
N ARG A 36 10.40 -7.79 -7.72
CA ARG A 36 11.10 -8.94 -7.16
C ARG A 36 10.64 -9.17 -5.72
N PRO A 37 10.52 -10.43 -5.27
CA PRO A 37 10.22 -10.74 -3.87
C PRO A 37 11.19 -10.03 -2.92
N GLY A 38 10.65 -9.48 -1.83
CA GLY A 38 11.41 -8.70 -0.84
C GLY A 38 11.58 -7.21 -1.16
N GLN A 39 11.06 -6.71 -2.29
CA GLN A 39 11.00 -5.27 -2.56
C GLN A 39 9.90 -4.58 -1.74
N PHE A 40 9.94 -3.25 -1.77
CA PHE A 40 9.00 -2.36 -1.09
C PHE A 40 8.48 -1.30 -2.04
N VAL A 41 7.33 -0.72 -1.71
CA VAL A 41 6.74 0.45 -2.38
C VAL A 41 6.72 1.64 -1.42
N ALA A 42 6.70 2.85 -1.98
CA ALA A 42 6.42 4.07 -1.25
C ALA A 42 4.97 4.49 -1.52
N LEU A 43 4.17 4.65 -0.46
CA LEU A 43 2.84 5.25 -0.52
C LEU A 43 2.94 6.73 -0.13
N GLU A 44 2.33 7.60 -0.92
CA GLU A 44 2.09 8.99 -0.52
C GLU A 44 0.71 9.10 0.14
N LEU A 45 0.67 9.45 1.43
CA LEU A 45 -0.58 9.54 2.19
C LEU A 45 -0.90 11.00 2.56
N PRO A 46 -2.17 11.45 2.51
CA PRO A 46 -2.57 12.83 2.84
C PRO A 46 -2.63 13.05 4.37
N ILE A 47 -1.52 12.80 5.06
CA ILE A 47 -1.41 12.83 6.53
C ILE A 47 -0.60 14.01 7.07
N HIS A 48 0.02 14.80 6.17
CA HIS A 48 0.86 15.94 6.54
C HIS A 48 1.06 16.92 5.36
N GLU A 49 1.23 18.21 5.64
CA GLU A 49 1.47 19.26 4.62
C GLU A 49 2.83 19.11 3.91
N ASP A 50 3.91 18.90 4.66
CA ASP A 50 5.23 18.54 4.13
C ASP A 50 5.21 17.19 3.35
N PRO A 51 5.52 17.20 2.03
CA PRO A 51 5.57 16.00 1.20
C PRO A 51 6.46 14.89 1.73
N LYS A 52 7.59 15.22 2.34
CA LYS A 52 8.52 14.19 2.86
C LYS A 52 7.89 13.39 4.00
N LYS A 53 6.97 14.00 4.75
CA LYS A 53 6.30 13.36 5.89
C LYS A 53 5.06 12.56 5.48
N ARG A 54 4.62 12.65 4.22
CA ARG A 54 3.53 11.85 3.65
C ARG A 54 3.94 10.44 3.25
N LEU A 55 5.23 10.22 3.01
CA LEU A 55 5.75 8.96 2.48
C LEU A 55 5.78 7.86 3.53
N ARG A 56 5.24 6.68 3.20
CA ARG A 56 5.40 5.46 4.00
C ARG A 56 5.84 4.32 3.11
N TYR A 57 6.88 3.62 3.57
CA TYR A 57 7.44 2.48 2.85
C TYR A 57 6.86 1.19 3.42
N TYR A 58 6.37 0.33 2.54
CA TYR A 58 5.83 -0.97 2.91
C TYR A 58 6.42 -2.05 2.01
N SER A 59 6.83 -3.16 2.61
CA SER A 59 7.25 -4.35 1.87
C SER A 59 6.05 -4.96 1.15
N ILE A 60 6.27 -5.39 -0.09
CA ILE A 60 5.27 -6.14 -0.86
C ILE A 60 5.15 -7.54 -0.25
N ALA A 61 3.93 -7.93 0.11
CA ALA A 61 3.64 -9.18 0.79
C ALA A 61 3.23 -10.31 -0.16
N SER A 62 2.80 -9.99 -1.38
CA SER A 62 2.46 -10.97 -2.42
C SER A 62 3.66 -11.38 -3.27
N ASN A 63 3.55 -12.52 -3.95
CA ASN A 63 4.46 -12.90 -5.03
C ASN A 63 4.13 -12.12 -6.32
N PRO A 64 5.10 -11.88 -7.22
CA PRO A 64 4.80 -11.39 -8.55
C PRO A 64 4.07 -12.50 -9.32
N ASP A 65 2.86 -12.21 -9.80
CA ASP A 65 2.00 -13.16 -10.51
C ASP A 65 1.69 -12.75 -11.96
N GLY A 66 2.29 -11.64 -12.42
CA GLY A 66 2.06 -11.09 -13.75
C GLY A 66 0.82 -10.21 -13.88
N SER A 67 0.15 -9.88 -12.77
CA SER A 67 -0.91 -8.87 -12.71
C SER A 67 -0.35 -7.47 -12.37
N ASN A 68 -1.24 -6.49 -12.32
CA ASN A 68 -1.00 -5.15 -11.77
C ASN A 68 -1.47 -5.01 -10.31
N GLU A 69 -1.71 -6.13 -9.63
CA GLU A 69 -2.11 -6.16 -8.23
C GLU A 69 -0.94 -6.58 -7.33
N PHE A 70 -0.90 -6.01 -6.14
CA PHE A 70 0.01 -6.44 -5.09
C PHE A 70 -0.64 -6.28 -3.72
N GLU A 71 -0.08 -6.99 -2.75
CA GLU A 71 -0.60 -6.99 -1.38
C GLU A 71 0.36 -6.33 -0.41
N LEU A 72 -0.20 -5.57 0.54
CA LEU A 72 0.51 -5.04 1.69
C LEU A 72 -0.11 -5.58 2.97
N VAL A 73 0.70 -6.11 3.88
CA VAL A 73 0.25 -6.50 5.23
C VAL A 73 0.79 -5.49 6.21
N ILE A 74 -0.12 -4.73 6.84
CA ILE A 74 0.22 -3.55 7.62
C ILE A 74 -0.24 -3.74 9.05
N VAL A 75 0.66 -3.44 10.00
CA VAL A 75 0.36 -3.44 11.44
C VAL A 75 -0.04 -2.03 11.87
N LEU A 76 -1.16 -1.91 12.60
CA LEU A 76 -1.57 -0.66 13.23
C LEU A 76 -0.58 -0.28 14.34
N LYS A 77 0.01 0.90 14.19
CA LYS A 77 0.78 1.56 15.25
C LYS A 77 -0.10 2.65 15.85
N ASP A 78 -0.30 2.61 17.16
CA ASP A 78 -1.25 3.50 17.86
C ASP A 78 -0.86 4.98 17.74
N ASP A 79 0.44 5.27 17.58
CA ASP A 79 1.01 6.60 17.34
C ASP A 79 1.35 6.88 15.84
N GLY A 80 1.06 5.93 14.96
CA GLY A 80 1.43 5.97 13.55
C GLY A 80 0.39 6.66 12.68
N LEU A 81 0.65 7.92 12.27
CA LEU A 81 -0.26 8.67 11.38
C LEU A 81 -0.60 7.92 10.08
N GLY A 82 0.38 7.26 9.47
CA GLY A 82 0.18 6.52 8.21
C GLY A 82 -0.67 5.27 8.39
N THR A 83 -0.38 4.46 9.40
CA THR A 83 -1.15 3.25 9.68
C THR A 83 -2.57 3.57 10.15
N SER A 84 -2.74 4.61 10.97
CA SER A 84 -4.06 5.06 11.41
C SER A 84 -4.91 5.59 10.24
N PHE A 85 -4.29 6.32 9.30
CA PHE A 85 -4.99 6.76 8.09
C PHE A 85 -5.47 5.55 7.26
N LEU A 86 -4.57 4.61 6.95
CA LEU A 86 -4.90 3.40 6.19
C LEU A 86 -5.99 2.55 6.86
N PHE A 87 -6.02 2.48 8.19
CA PHE A 87 -6.96 1.64 8.92
C PHE A 87 -8.36 2.24 9.09
N PHE A 88 -8.45 3.57 9.21
CA PHE A 88 -9.67 4.24 9.64
C PHE A 88 -10.24 5.22 8.62
N LYS A 89 -9.49 5.55 7.56
CA LYS A 89 -9.88 6.52 6.53
C LYS A 89 -9.85 5.97 5.11
N CYS A 90 -9.28 4.79 4.90
CA CYS A 90 -9.30 4.10 3.61
C CYS A 90 -10.37 3.00 3.60
N ASP A 91 -10.98 2.82 2.44
CA ASP A 91 -11.91 1.74 2.13
C ASP A 91 -11.58 1.25 0.70
N VAL A 92 -12.32 0.26 0.21
CA VAL A 92 -12.25 -0.19 -1.18
C VAL A 92 -12.80 0.90 -2.10
N GLY A 93 -12.08 1.19 -3.19
CA GLY A 93 -12.43 2.21 -4.19
C GLY A 93 -11.51 3.42 -4.23
#